data_AF-A0A6C0BAB7-F1
#
_entry.id   AF-A0A6C0BAB7-F1
#
_cell.length_a   1.000
_cell.length_b   1.000
_cell.length_c   1.000
_cell.angle_alpha   90.00
_cell.angle_beta   90.00
_cell.angle_gamma   90.00
#
_symmetry.space_group_name_H-M   'P 1'
#
loop_
_entity.id
_entity.type
_entity.pdbx_description
1 polymer ?
#
loop_
_entity_poly.entity_id
_entity_poly.type
_entity_poly.pdbx_seq_one_letter_code
_entity_poly.pdbx_strand_id
1 'polypeptide(L)'
;MSVFTASASANGEAYTNTNVLVTAVSSATAESDISQQDALEKASSLAQQLANETAIYDANIINEATNISTDLSNYNFTQINSPPNLTFYYSNDKNITSHTQTFLYGIGSAESVLQTWNGPVFADAALTEKIGKWATTTTIYDINNTESKGIFERTSINTFYLPKGQISVINNTLAFKRSDGAFTTLPGTYLQTILGGTDEYLNAQGIASRTLPVNSKTWTVGIYLNE
;
A
#
# COMPACT_ATOMS: atom_id res chain seq x y z
N MET A 1 34.50 -22.55 24.00
CA MET A 1 33.16 -22.32 24.55
C MET A 1 32.16 -22.68 23.47
N SER A 2 31.06 -23.32 23.83
CA SER A 2 29.99 -23.68 22.90
C SER A 2 29.05 -22.48 22.77
N VAL A 3 28.91 -21.92 21.57
CA VAL A 3 27.90 -20.90 21.29
C VAL A 3 26.64 -21.61 20.81
N PHE A 4 25.52 -21.35 21.46
CA PHE A 4 24.19 -21.82 21.07
C PHE A 4 23.47 -20.73 20.29
N THR A 5 22.80 -21.09 19.20
CA THR A 5 22.09 -20.15 18.33
C THR A 5 20.65 -20.60 18.18
N ALA A 6 19.69 -19.68 18.32
CA ALA A 6 18.27 -19.95 18.13
C ALA A 6 17.59 -18.81 17.39
N SER A 7 16.52 -19.14 16.66
CA SER A 7 15.66 -18.17 15.98
C SER A 7 14.23 -18.31 16.48
N ALA A 8 13.52 -17.19 16.57
CA ALA A 8 12.12 -17.15 16.95
C ALA A 8 11.36 -16.13 16.09
N SER A 9 10.05 -16.29 15.99
CA SER A 9 9.13 -15.34 15.36
C SER A 9 8.02 -14.98 16.33
N ALA A 10 7.61 -13.71 16.32
CA ALA A 10 6.54 -13.21 17.16
C ALA A 10 5.61 -12.27 16.37
N ASN A 11 4.38 -12.15 16.88
CA ASN A 11 3.40 -11.20 16.38
C ASN A 11 3.34 -10.01 17.33
N GLY A 12 3.31 -8.81 16.76
CA GLY A 12 3.09 -7.57 17.48
C GLY A 12 1.76 -6.94 17.06
N GLU A 13 1.19 -6.18 17.96
CA GLU A 13 -0.15 -5.61 17.84
C GLU A 13 -0.15 -4.16 18.31
N ALA A 14 -0.80 -3.28 17.55
CA ALA A 14 -1.05 -1.89 17.93
C ALA A 14 -2.40 -1.44 17.39
N TYR A 15 -3.04 -0.45 18.00
CA TYR A 15 -4.29 0.10 17.51
C TYR A 15 -4.08 1.50 16.91
N THR A 16 -4.78 1.78 15.81
CA THR A 16 -4.93 3.15 15.30
C THR A 16 -5.87 3.95 16.21
N ASN A 17 -5.86 5.28 16.06
CA ASN A 17 -6.78 6.21 16.75
C ASN A 17 -8.26 5.95 16.42
N THR A 18 -8.52 5.22 15.32
CA THR A 18 -9.85 4.78 14.88
C THR A 18 -10.20 3.36 15.34
N ASN A 19 -9.48 2.82 16.32
CA ASN A 19 -9.65 1.47 16.88
C ASN A 19 -9.49 0.34 15.86
N VAL A 20 -8.62 0.52 14.86
CA VAL A 20 -8.25 -0.56 13.95
C VAL A 20 -6.97 -1.24 14.45
N LEU A 21 -7.04 -2.57 14.63
CA LEU A 21 -5.89 -3.38 15.02
C LEU A 21 -4.90 -3.50 13.86
N VAL A 22 -3.65 -3.12 14.06
CA VAL A 22 -2.50 -3.30 13.16
C VAL A 22 -1.66 -4.43 13.70
N THR A 23 -1.30 -5.39 12.85
CA THR A 23 -0.48 -6.54 13.23
C THR A 23 0.81 -6.56 12.42
N ALA A 24 1.92 -6.91 13.06
CA ALA A 24 3.21 -7.09 12.41
C ALA A 24 3.84 -8.41 12.85
N VAL A 25 4.59 -9.06 11.96
CA VAL A 25 5.32 -10.29 12.26
C VAL A 25 6.81 -9.99 12.12
N SER A 26 7.59 -10.31 13.14
CA SER A 26 9.05 -10.18 13.09
C SER A 26 9.72 -11.47 13.55
N SER A 27 10.92 -11.71 13.02
CA SER A 27 11.76 -12.83 13.43
C SER A 27 13.12 -12.31 13.87
N ALA A 28 13.69 -12.91 14.91
CA ALA A 28 15.02 -12.59 15.38
C ALA A 28 15.83 -13.88 15.62
N THR A 29 17.15 -13.75 15.48
CA THR A 29 18.11 -14.81 15.83
C THR A 29 19.01 -14.28 16.92
N ALA A 30 19.23 -15.07 17.96
CA ALA A 30 20.09 -14.71 19.08
C ALA A 30 21.06 -15.84 19.42
N GLU A 31 22.19 -15.46 19.98
CA GLU A 31 23.24 -16.37 20.44
C GLU A 31 23.34 -16.34 21.97
N SER A 32 23.78 -17.46 22.54
CA SER A 32 24.03 -17.63 23.96
C SER A 32 25.20 -18.56 24.21
N ASP A 33 26.08 -18.20 25.13
CA ASP A 33 27.11 -19.10 25.66
C ASP A 33 26.60 -19.99 26.80
N ILE A 34 25.34 -19.82 27.22
CA ILE A 34 24.74 -20.49 28.38
C ILE A 34 24.04 -21.79 27.95
N SER A 35 23.04 -21.68 27.08
CA SER A 35 22.25 -22.83 26.61
C SER A 35 21.41 -22.50 25.38
N GLN A 36 20.90 -23.54 24.71
CA GLN A 36 19.92 -23.40 23.63
C GLN A 36 18.62 -22.72 24.09
N GLN A 37 18.18 -22.98 25.32
CA GLN A 37 16.97 -22.38 25.89
C GLN A 37 17.14 -20.87 26.11
N ASP A 38 18.31 -20.44 26.62
CA ASP A 38 18.64 -19.03 26.78
C ASP A 38 18.73 -18.29 25.43
N ALA A 39 19.33 -18.92 24.42
CA ALA A 39 19.35 -18.38 23.05
C ALA A 39 17.92 -18.21 22.51
N LEU A 40 17.02 -19.18 22.76
CA LEU A 40 15.63 -19.12 22.30
C LEU A 40 14.82 -18.04 23.02
N GLU A 41 15.00 -17.87 24.33
CA GLU A 41 14.34 -16.81 25.10
C GLU A 41 14.78 -15.42 24.64
N LYS A 42 16.09 -15.24 24.39
CA LYS A 42 16.63 -14.00 23.79
C LYS A 42 16.06 -13.74 22.40
N ALA A 43 16.03 -14.76 21.54
CA ALA A 43 15.47 -14.63 20.19
C ALA A 43 13.97 -14.29 20.24
N SER A 44 13.21 -14.90 21.15
CA SER A 44 11.76 -14.67 21.31
C SER A 44 11.47 -13.27 21.84
N SER A 45 12.21 -12.82 22.86
CA SER A 45 12.05 -11.49 23.42
C SER A 45 12.40 -10.40 22.39
N LEU A 46 13.47 -10.60 21.61
CA LEU A 46 13.85 -9.67 20.55
C LEU A 46 12.84 -9.66 19.40
N ALA A 47 12.36 -10.84 18.96
CA ALA A 47 11.33 -10.94 17.93
C ALA A 47 10.03 -10.23 18.37
N GLN A 48 9.62 -10.38 19.63
CA GLN A 48 8.43 -9.72 20.18
C GLN A 48 8.59 -8.20 20.25
N GLN A 49 9.76 -7.72 20.68
CA GLN A 49 10.05 -6.28 20.71
C GLN A 49 9.98 -5.68 19.30
N LEU A 50 10.66 -6.29 18.32
CA LEU A 50 10.66 -5.82 16.94
C LEU A 50 9.26 -5.84 16.32
N ALA A 51 8.48 -6.89 16.59
CA ALA A 51 7.11 -6.99 16.09
C ALA A 51 6.22 -5.88 16.68
N ASN A 52 6.34 -5.60 17.98
CA ASN A 52 5.59 -4.53 18.65
C ASN A 52 5.99 -3.13 18.14
N GLU A 53 7.30 -2.86 18.05
CA GLU A 53 7.83 -1.60 17.52
C GLU A 53 7.34 -1.35 16.09
N THR A 54 7.35 -2.39 15.24
CA THR A 54 6.84 -2.31 13.87
C THR A 54 5.34 -2.03 13.84
N ALA A 55 4.55 -2.76 14.64
CA ALA A 55 3.09 -2.53 14.69
C ALA A 55 2.75 -1.12 15.17
N ILE A 56 3.46 -0.59 16.17
CA ILE A 56 3.27 0.78 16.69
C ILE A 56 3.66 1.81 15.64
N TYR A 57 4.81 1.63 14.98
CA TYR A 57 5.26 2.51 13.91
C TYR A 57 4.23 2.58 12.77
N ASP A 58 3.76 1.41 12.30
CA ASP A 58 2.75 1.31 11.25
C ASP A 58 1.42 1.95 11.68
N ALA A 59 0.98 1.75 12.92
CA ALA A 59 -0.24 2.38 13.46
C ALA A 59 -0.13 3.91 13.52
N ASN A 60 1.02 4.45 13.92
CA ASN A 60 1.27 5.89 13.95
C ASN A 60 1.25 6.49 12.53
N ILE A 61 1.88 5.82 11.57
CA ILE A 61 1.82 6.20 10.16
C ILE A 61 0.39 6.20 9.63
N ILE A 62 -0.41 5.17 9.94
CA ILE A 62 -1.83 5.12 9.54
C ILE A 62 -2.62 6.29 10.14
N ASN A 63 -2.35 6.64 11.40
CA ASN A 63 -2.98 7.78 12.07
C ASN A 63 -2.65 9.10 11.36
N GLU A 64 -1.37 9.33 11.03
CA GLU A 64 -0.94 10.50 10.26
C GLU A 64 -1.56 10.53 8.86
N ALA A 65 -1.58 9.39 8.18
CA ALA A 65 -2.17 9.23 6.86
C ALA A 65 -3.67 9.50 6.83
N THR A 66 -4.41 9.05 7.84
CA THR A 66 -5.86 9.28 7.95
C THR A 66 -6.16 10.77 8.10
N ASN A 67 -5.29 11.51 8.79
CA ASN A 67 -5.39 12.96 8.92
C ASN A 67 -5.09 13.68 7.59
N ILE A 68 -4.13 13.18 6.80
CA ILE A 68 -3.78 13.73 5.48
C ILE A 68 -4.79 13.33 4.38
N SER A 69 -5.45 12.17 4.51
CA SER A 69 -6.42 11.60 3.55
C SER A 69 -7.75 12.36 3.45
N THR A 70 -7.87 13.58 3.99
CA THR A 70 -9.12 14.36 4.02
C THR A 70 -9.19 15.46 2.96
N ASP A 71 -8.50 15.30 1.83
CA ASP A 71 -8.64 16.20 0.66
C ASP A 71 -9.97 16.01 -0.10
N LEU A 72 -10.98 15.46 0.56
CA LEU A 72 -12.37 15.42 0.11
C LEU A 72 -12.97 16.84 -0.02
N SER A 73 -12.46 17.81 0.76
CA SER A 73 -12.94 19.20 0.75
C SER A 73 -12.61 19.95 -0.53
N ASN A 74 -11.58 19.52 -1.27
CA ASN A 74 -11.17 20.12 -2.55
C ASN A 74 -11.89 19.50 -3.76
N TYR A 75 -12.58 18.37 -3.59
CA TYR A 75 -13.44 17.80 -4.63
C TYR A 75 -14.90 18.18 -4.36
N ASN A 76 -15.35 19.28 -4.97
CA ASN A 76 -16.77 19.62 -5.09
C ASN A 76 -17.45 18.62 -6.04
N PHE A 77 -17.72 17.39 -5.60
CA PHE A 77 -18.46 16.41 -6.39
C PHE A 77 -19.59 15.78 -5.57
N THR A 78 -20.81 16.14 -5.90
CA THR A 78 -22.05 15.56 -5.40
C THR A 78 -22.29 14.11 -5.87
N GLN A 79 -21.46 13.57 -6.77
CA GLN A 79 -21.63 12.22 -7.38
C GLN A 79 -21.17 11.05 -6.50
N ILE A 80 -20.32 11.25 -5.48
CA ILE A 80 -19.79 10.14 -4.65
C ILE A 80 -20.89 9.54 -3.74
N ASN A 81 -22.05 10.20 -3.64
CA ASN A 81 -23.21 9.71 -2.91
C ASN A 81 -24.06 8.72 -3.74
N SER A 82 -23.78 8.56 -5.04
CA SER A 82 -24.43 7.57 -5.91
C SER A 82 -23.63 6.26 -5.92
N PRO A 83 -24.21 5.11 -6.31
CA PRO A 83 -23.43 3.90 -6.58
C PRO A 83 -22.46 4.12 -7.75
N PRO A 84 -21.25 3.52 -7.72
CA PRO A 84 -20.33 3.59 -8.85
C PRO A 84 -20.91 2.88 -10.08
N ASN A 85 -20.65 3.41 -11.29
CA ASN A 85 -21.03 2.78 -12.56
C ASN A 85 -20.33 1.42 -12.75
N LEU A 86 -19.11 1.27 -12.22
CA LEU A 86 -18.34 0.02 -12.25
C LEU A 86 -17.69 -0.20 -10.89
N THR A 87 -17.69 -1.45 -10.42
CA THR A 87 -16.90 -1.88 -9.26
C THR A 87 -16.03 -3.06 -9.64
N PHE A 88 -14.76 -3.02 -9.25
CA PHE A 88 -13.84 -4.13 -9.45
C PHE A 88 -12.72 -4.14 -8.40
N TYR A 89 -11.94 -5.21 -8.39
CA TYR A 89 -10.94 -5.47 -7.36
C TYR A 89 -9.57 -5.82 -7.98
N TYR A 90 -8.50 -5.46 -7.29
CA TYR A 90 -7.15 -5.89 -7.64
C TYR A 90 -6.26 -5.93 -6.39
N SER A 91 -5.05 -6.48 -6.49
CA SER A 91 -4.06 -6.49 -5.42
C SER A 91 -2.72 -6.04 -5.95
N ASN A 92 -1.92 -5.39 -5.10
CA ASN A 92 -0.51 -5.04 -5.33
C ASN A 92 0.47 -6.08 -4.78
N ASP A 93 -0.03 -7.18 -4.22
CA ASP A 93 0.77 -8.19 -3.51
C ASP A 93 0.42 -9.61 -3.98
N LYS A 94 -0.88 -9.93 -4.03
CA LYS A 94 -1.36 -11.22 -4.55
C LYS A 94 -1.47 -11.19 -6.08
N ASN A 95 -0.98 -12.25 -6.72
CA ASN A 95 -1.09 -12.46 -8.18
C ASN A 95 -0.41 -11.39 -9.03
N ILE A 96 0.64 -10.75 -8.52
CA ILE A 96 1.48 -9.83 -9.31
C ILE A 96 2.34 -10.62 -10.27
N THR A 97 2.20 -10.31 -11.56
CA THR A 97 2.92 -10.99 -12.64
C THR A 97 4.25 -10.33 -12.97
N SER A 98 4.42 -9.03 -12.69
CA SER A 98 5.72 -8.37 -12.79
C SER A 98 5.80 -7.12 -11.93
N HIS A 99 6.91 -6.98 -11.22
CA HIS A 99 7.32 -5.81 -10.48
C HIS A 99 8.71 -5.39 -10.97
N THR A 100 8.88 -4.11 -11.33
CA THR A 100 10.21 -3.54 -11.54
C THR A 100 10.37 -2.27 -10.72
N GLN A 101 11.58 -2.07 -10.21
CA GLN A 101 11.97 -0.90 -9.46
C GLN A 101 13.31 -0.40 -9.99
N THR A 102 13.37 0.88 -10.36
CA THR A 102 14.58 1.55 -10.84
C THR A 102 14.84 2.77 -9.98
N PHE A 103 16.02 2.86 -9.39
CA PHE A 103 16.47 4.07 -8.72
C PHE A 103 16.82 5.12 -9.77
N LEU A 104 16.18 6.29 -9.70
CA LEU A 104 16.37 7.38 -10.65
C LEU A 104 17.46 8.33 -10.17
N TYR A 105 17.44 8.71 -8.89
CA TYR A 105 18.40 9.65 -8.30
C TYR A 105 18.46 9.50 -6.77
N GLY A 106 19.60 9.88 -6.19
CA GLY A 106 19.80 10.02 -4.74
C GLY A 106 20.00 8.70 -3.98
N ILE A 107 20.28 8.83 -2.68
CA ILE A 107 20.30 7.77 -1.67
C ILE A 107 19.71 8.33 -0.38
N GLY A 108 18.95 7.54 0.39
CA GLY A 108 18.37 7.99 1.65
C GLY A 108 17.25 9.02 1.45
N SER A 109 17.30 10.16 2.14
CA SER A 109 16.24 11.20 2.16
C SER A 109 16.18 12.12 0.93
N ALA A 110 16.82 11.71 -0.15
CA ALA A 110 16.76 12.39 -1.45
C ALA A 110 16.49 11.40 -2.58
N GLU A 111 15.99 10.21 -2.24
CA GLU A 111 15.78 9.14 -3.20
C GLU A 111 14.56 9.40 -4.09
N SER A 112 14.75 9.11 -5.37
CA SER A 112 13.67 9.02 -6.34
C SER A 112 13.68 7.65 -6.99
N VAL A 113 12.50 7.04 -7.07
CA VAL A 113 12.35 5.65 -7.51
C VAL A 113 11.20 5.56 -8.50
N LEU A 114 11.44 4.92 -9.64
CA LEU A 114 10.41 4.51 -10.59
C LEU A 114 10.02 3.05 -10.31
N GLN A 115 8.73 2.81 -10.11
CA GLN A 115 8.16 1.48 -9.94
C GLN A 115 7.10 1.22 -11.01
N THR A 116 7.09 0.00 -11.56
CA THR A 116 5.98 -0.48 -12.39
C THR A 116 5.45 -1.80 -11.89
N TRP A 117 4.13 -1.90 -11.74
CA TRP A 117 3.42 -3.11 -11.37
C TRP A 117 2.35 -3.43 -12.41
N ASN A 118 2.05 -4.71 -12.58
CA ASN A 118 0.83 -5.13 -13.25
C ASN A 118 0.29 -6.43 -12.65
N GLY A 119 -0.99 -6.66 -12.87
CA GLY A 119 -1.66 -7.85 -12.40
C GLY A 119 -3.07 -7.98 -12.95
N PRO A 120 -3.81 -9.02 -12.53
CA PRO A 120 -5.21 -9.22 -12.89
C PRO A 120 -6.15 -8.26 -12.15
N VAL A 121 -7.27 -7.94 -12.79
CA VAL A 121 -8.44 -7.29 -12.19
C VAL A 121 -9.55 -8.33 -12.07
N PHE A 122 -10.32 -8.27 -10.97
CA PHE A 122 -11.34 -9.24 -10.60
C PHE A 122 -12.71 -8.59 -10.37
N ALA A 123 -13.77 -9.36 -10.60
CA ALA A 123 -15.15 -8.96 -10.30
C ALA A 123 -15.49 -9.07 -8.82
N ASP A 124 -14.74 -9.87 -8.04
CA ASP A 124 -15.02 -10.17 -6.64
C ASP A 124 -13.84 -9.85 -5.71
N ALA A 125 -14.15 -9.53 -4.45
CA ALA A 125 -13.17 -9.21 -3.42
C ALA A 125 -12.30 -10.41 -3.00
N ALA A 126 -12.75 -11.65 -3.25
CA ALA A 126 -11.97 -12.86 -2.98
C ALA A 126 -10.91 -13.14 -4.07
N LEU A 127 -10.88 -12.32 -5.15
CA LEU A 127 -9.93 -12.38 -6.25
C LEU A 127 -10.00 -13.70 -7.03
N THR A 128 -11.21 -14.16 -7.35
CA THR A 128 -11.44 -15.46 -7.99
C THR A 128 -11.90 -15.35 -9.45
N GLU A 129 -12.72 -14.37 -9.79
CA GLU A 129 -13.27 -14.15 -11.12
C GLU A 129 -12.50 -13.04 -11.85
N LYS A 130 -11.52 -13.41 -12.66
CA LYS A 130 -10.71 -12.47 -13.42
C LYS A 130 -11.50 -11.87 -14.59
N ILE A 131 -11.60 -10.54 -14.62
CA ILE A 131 -12.27 -9.78 -15.68
C ILE A 131 -11.33 -8.90 -16.51
N GLY A 132 -10.08 -8.76 -16.09
CA GLY A 132 -9.18 -7.83 -16.76
C GLY A 132 -7.75 -7.86 -16.25
N LYS A 133 -7.05 -6.75 -16.49
CA LYS A 133 -5.69 -6.49 -16.00
C LYS A 133 -5.58 -5.06 -15.54
N TRP A 134 -4.62 -4.77 -14.70
CA TRP A 134 -4.23 -3.42 -14.35
C TRP A 134 -2.72 -3.28 -14.51
N ALA A 135 -2.29 -2.07 -14.79
CA ALA A 135 -0.88 -1.68 -14.80
C ALA A 135 -0.72 -0.33 -14.12
N THR A 136 0.40 -0.12 -13.45
CA THR A 136 0.78 1.19 -12.95
C THR A 136 2.23 1.51 -13.29
N THR A 137 2.47 2.78 -13.58
CA THR A 137 3.81 3.37 -13.54
C THR A 137 3.78 4.49 -12.53
N THR A 138 4.67 4.38 -11.56
CA THR A 138 4.69 5.19 -10.35
C THR A 138 6.08 5.78 -10.17
N THR A 139 6.16 7.07 -9.91
CA THR A 139 7.38 7.66 -9.37
C THR A 139 7.16 8.13 -7.94
N ILE A 140 8.12 7.77 -7.09
CA ILE A 140 8.18 8.12 -5.68
C ILE A 140 9.32 9.10 -5.50
N TYR A 141 9.08 10.19 -4.76
CA TYR A 141 10.06 11.22 -4.47
C TYR A 141 9.98 11.62 -3.00
N ASP A 142 11.14 11.82 -2.37
CA ASP A 142 11.22 12.51 -1.10
C ASP A 142 11.26 14.03 -1.34
N ILE A 143 10.15 14.73 -1.10
CA ILE A 143 10.03 16.19 -1.30
C ILE A 143 10.13 16.92 0.05
N ASN A 144 9.97 16.22 1.18
CA ASN A 144 9.93 16.79 2.52
C ASN A 144 11.14 16.36 3.36
N ASN A 145 12.31 16.82 2.95
CA ASN A 145 13.61 16.62 3.60
C ASN A 145 13.77 17.35 4.96
N THR A 146 12.68 17.64 5.69
CA THR A 146 12.77 18.44 6.92
C THR A 146 12.34 17.74 8.19
N GLU A 147 11.24 16.99 8.30
CA GLU A 147 10.86 16.43 9.62
C GLU A 147 10.18 15.03 9.60
N SER A 148 9.67 14.56 8.45
CA SER A 148 8.89 13.32 8.35
C SER A 148 9.73 12.16 7.80
N LYS A 149 10.51 11.49 8.66
CA LYS A 149 11.30 10.30 8.25
C LYS A 149 10.37 9.13 7.88
N GLY A 150 10.09 8.96 6.59
CA GLY A 150 9.49 7.73 6.06
C GLY A 150 8.22 7.88 5.21
N ILE A 151 7.70 9.10 5.03
CA ILE A 151 6.57 9.38 4.12
C ILE A 151 7.10 10.04 2.85
N PHE A 152 6.74 9.50 1.70
CA PHE A 152 7.19 9.91 0.37
C PHE A 152 5.99 10.34 -0.47
N GLU A 153 6.21 11.35 -1.30
CA GLU A 153 5.23 11.72 -2.32
C GLU A 153 5.27 10.71 -3.47
N ARG A 154 4.09 10.36 -3.97
CA ARG A 154 3.94 9.41 -5.06
C ARG A 154 3.00 9.96 -6.11
N THR A 155 3.48 10.05 -7.33
CA THR A 155 2.65 10.29 -8.52
C THR A 155 2.65 9.04 -9.39
N SER A 156 1.48 8.58 -9.79
CA SER A 156 1.36 7.45 -10.69
C SER A 156 0.19 7.57 -11.66
N ILE A 157 0.29 6.82 -12.74
CA ILE A 157 -0.84 6.53 -13.62
C ILE A 157 -1.21 5.07 -13.37
N ASN A 158 -2.48 4.81 -13.11
CA ASN A 158 -3.03 3.45 -13.07
C ASN A 158 -3.93 3.27 -14.27
N THR A 159 -3.70 2.23 -15.06
CA THR A 159 -4.52 1.86 -16.20
C THR A 159 -5.18 0.52 -15.93
N PHE A 160 -6.50 0.50 -16.04
CA PHE A 160 -7.33 -0.69 -15.92
C PHE A 160 -7.80 -1.12 -17.30
N TYR A 161 -7.46 -2.35 -17.68
CA TYR A 161 -7.88 -3.01 -18.92
C TYR A 161 -9.07 -3.90 -18.59
N LEU A 162 -10.29 -3.42 -18.88
CA LEU A 162 -11.57 -4.04 -18.58
C LEU A 162 -12.19 -4.65 -19.84
N PRO A 163 -13.24 -5.50 -19.72
CA PRO A 163 -13.85 -6.16 -20.88
C PRO A 163 -14.39 -5.20 -21.96
N LYS A 164 -14.77 -3.99 -21.56
CA LYS A 164 -15.42 -2.96 -22.40
C LYS A 164 -14.48 -1.83 -22.83
N GLY A 165 -13.20 -1.93 -22.50
CA GLY A 165 -12.19 -0.92 -22.82
C GLY A 165 -11.24 -0.64 -21.67
N GLN A 166 -10.43 0.40 -21.83
CA GLN A 166 -9.43 0.80 -20.86
C GLN A 166 -9.85 2.07 -20.12
N ILE A 167 -9.46 2.22 -18.86
CA ILE A 167 -9.61 3.46 -18.09
C ILE A 167 -8.27 3.77 -17.43
N SER A 168 -7.73 4.96 -17.66
CA SER A 168 -6.53 5.45 -17.00
C SER A 168 -6.86 6.56 -16.00
N VAL A 169 -6.25 6.51 -14.83
CA VAL A 169 -6.47 7.46 -13.74
C VAL A 169 -5.14 7.97 -13.19
N ILE A 170 -5.11 9.23 -12.77
CA ILE A 170 -3.96 9.80 -12.06
C ILE A 170 -4.07 9.54 -10.56
N ASN A 171 -2.97 9.12 -9.95
CA ASN A 171 -2.88 8.75 -8.55
C ASN A 171 -1.76 9.56 -7.91
N ASN A 172 -2.15 10.62 -7.20
CA ASN A 172 -1.25 11.34 -6.31
C ASN A 172 -1.59 10.91 -4.89
N THR A 173 -0.71 10.16 -4.26
CA THR A 173 -0.90 9.70 -2.89
C THR A 173 0.42 9.75 -2.16
N LEU A 174 0.35 9.59 -0.85
CA LEU A 174 1.54 9.32 -0.07
C LEU A 174 1.87 7.82 -0.12
N ALA A 175 3.15 7.52 -0.04
CA ALA A 175 3.68 6.18 0.19
C ALA A 175 4.54 6.21 1.46
N PHE A 176 4.65 5.08 2.15
CA PHE A 176 5.61 4.96 3.24
C PHE A 176 6.65 3.90 2.92
N LYS A 177 7.88 4.14 3.37
CA LYS A 177 8.98 3.17 3.26
C LYS A 177 9.01 2.34 4.54
N ARG A 178 8.78 1.05 4.39
CA ARG A 178 8.90 0.06 5.44
C ARG A 178 10.36 -0.11 5.86
N SER A 179 10.58 -0.72 7.02
CA SER A 179 11.93 -1.05 7.54
C SER A 179 12.73 -1.98 6.61
N ASP A 180 12.06 -2.80 5.81
CA ASP A 180 12.67 -3.65 4.77
C ASP A 180 13.01 -2.91 3.46
N GLY A 181 12.76 -1.60 3.40
CA GLY A 181 13.04 -0.75 2.25
C GLY A 181 11.95 -0.76 1.16
N ALA A 182 10.87 -1.52 1.33
CA ALA A 182 9.76 -1.53 0.39
C ALA A 182 8.86 -0.29 0.57
N PHE A 183 8.47 0.33 -0.54
CA PHE A 183 7.46 1.38 -0.54
C PHE A 183 6.07 0.77 -0.65
N THR A 184 5.19 1.14 0.26
CA THR A 184 3.80 0.67 0.23
C THR A 184 2.83 1.84 0.32
N THR A 185 1.62 1.60 -0.17
CA THR A 185 0.54 2.60 -0.10
C THR A 185 -0.09 2.54 1.28
N LEU A 186 -0.50 3.70 1.77
CA LEU A 186 -1.25 3.79 3.02
C LEU A 186 -2.67 3.22 2.82
N PRO A 187 -3.27 2.56 3.82
CA PRO A 187 -4.70 2.29 3.81
C PRO A 187 -5.50 3.59 3.74
N GLY A 188 -6.61 3.59 3.02
CA GLY A 188 -7.44 4.77 2.83
C GLY A 188 -8.28 4.72 1.56
N THR A 189 -9.09 5.75 1.35
CA THR A 189 -9.86 5.96 0.12
C THR A 189 -9.25 7.13 -0.64
N TYR A 190 -8.92 6.90 -1.90
CA TYR A 190 -8.27 7.86 -2.79
C TYR A 190 -9.19 8.18 -3.96
N LEU A 191 -9.44 9.46 -4.17
CA LEU A 191 -10.20 9.95 -5.31
C LEU A 191 -9.23 10.38 -6.42
N GLN A 192 -9.52 9.94 -7.64
CA GLN A 192 -8.59 10.02 -8.77
C GLN A 192 -9.31 10.45 -10.02
N THR A 193 -8.80 11.46 -10.70
CA THR A 193 -9.38 11.91 -11.97
C THR A 193 -9.14 10.86 -13.05
N ILE A 194 -10.18 10.55 -13.82
CA ILE A 194 -10.06 9.78 -15.04
C ILE A 194 -9.36 10.65 -16.09
N LEU A 195 -8.23 10.19 -16.58
CA LEU A 195 -7.44 10.86 -17.63
C LEU A 195 -7.97 10.55 -19.03
N GLY A 196 -8.59 9.38 -19.19
CA GLY A 196 -9.18 8.95 -20.45
C GLY A 196 -9.36 7.44 -20.51
N GLY A 197 -9.90 6.96 -21.61
CA GLY A 197 -10.15 5.55 -21.84
C GLY A 197 -10.18 5.15 -23.31
N THR A 198 -10.53 3.91 -23.57
CA THR A 198 -10.73 3.36 -24.92
C THR A 198 -12.11 2.72 -25.05
N ASP A 199 -12.53 2.48 -26.29
CA ASP A 199 -13.76 1.74 -26.61
C ASP A 199 -15.00 2.39 -25.96
N GLU A 200 -15.76 1.67 -25.12
CA GLU A 200 -16.92 2.25 -24.41
C GLU A 200 -16.53 3.41 -23.48
N TYR A 201 -15.24 3.53 -23.14
CA TYR A 201 -14.68 4.56 -22.28
C TYR A 201 -13.89 5.63 -23.03
N LEU A 202 -13.96 5.69 -24.37
CA LEU A 202 -13.16 6.59 -25.21
C LEU A 202 -13.31 8.09 -24.85
N ASN A 203 -14.40 8.47 -24.19
CA ASN A 203 -14.64 9.83 -23.68
C ASN A 203 -15.07 9.84 -22.20
N ALA A 204 -14.71 8.80 -21.45
CA ALA A 204 -15.06 8.71 -20.04
C ALA A 204 -14.45 9.89 -19.27
N GLN A 205 -15.31 10.70 -18.65
CA GLN A 205 -14.94 11.73 -17.70
C GLN A 205 -15.52 11.36 -16.34
N GLY A 206 -14.84 11.75 -15.27
CA GLY A 206 -15.30 11.49 -13.91
C GLY A 206 -14.14 11.13 -13.00
N ILE A 207 -14.44 10.34 -11.97
CA ILE A 207 -13.47 9.96 -10.93
C ILE A 207 -13.46 8.46 -10.70
N ALA A 208 -12.32 7.95 -10.24
CA ALA A 208 -12.21 6.65 -9.61
C ALA A 208 -12.01 6.83 -8.10
N SER A 209 -12.80 6.12 -7.31
CA SER A 209 -12.55 5.92 -5.89
C SER A 209 -11.80 4.60 -5.71
N ARG A 210 -10.58 4.65 -5.18
CA ARG A 210 -9.77 3.48 -4.86
C ARG A 210 -9.62 3.36 -3.36
N THR A 211 -10.13 2.28 -2.79
CA THR A 211 -10.07 2.04 -1.36
C THR A 211 -9.17 0.85 -1.06
N LEU A 212 -8.19 1.07 -0.18
CA LEU A 212 -7.42 0.03 0.48
C LEU A 212 -7.83 -0.03 1.95
N PRO A 213 -8.63 -1.02 2.38
CA PRO A 213 -8.95 -1.20 3.79
C PRO A 213 -7.68 -1.47 4.60
N VAL A 214 -7.69 -1.09 5.87
CA VAL A 214 -6.60 -1.42 6.81
C VAL A 214 -6.46 -2.95 6.90
N ASN A 215 -5.22 -3.43 6.94
CA ASN A 215 -4.84 -4.86 6.89
C ASN A 215 -5.29 -5.62 5.64
N SER A 216 -5.77 -4.92 4.61
CA SER A 216 -6.07 -5.54 3.33
C SER A 216 -4.88 -5.39 2.38
N LYS A 217 -4.74 -6.39 1.50
CA LYS A 217 -3.90 -6.30 0.29
C LYS A 217 -4.74 -6.16 -0.98
N THR A 218 -6.07 -6.18 -0.81
CA THR A 218 -7.06 -6.08 -1.86
C THR A 218 -7.59 -4.66 -1.89
N TRP A 219 -7.49 -4.06 -3.07
CA TRP A 219 -8.08 -2.78 -3.42
C TRP A 219 -9.47 -2.97 -3.99
N THR A 220 -10.38 -2.09 -3.60
CA THR A 220 -11.67 -1.90 -4.27
C THR A 220 -11.58 -0.65 -5.13
N VAL A 221 -12.10 -0.72 -6.36
CA VAL A 221 -12.20 0.44 -7.26
C VAL A 221 -13.65 0.65 -7.64
N GLY A 222 -14.16 1.86 -7.39
CA GLY A 222 -15.42 2.35 -7.93
C GLY A 222 -15.17 3.40 -8.99
N ILE A 223 -15.72 3.23 -10.19
CA ILE A 223 -15.69 4.24 -11.26
C ILE A 223 -16.99 5.01 -11.27
N TYR A 224 -16.90 6.33 -11.26
CA TYR A 224 -18.01 7.28 -11.32
C TYR A 224 -17.83 8.11 -12.57
N LEU A 225 -18.70 7.90 -13.55
CA LEU A 225 -18.70 8.62 -14.81
C LEU A 225 -19.63 9.83 -14.72
N ASN A 226 -19.22 10.94 -15.31
CA ASN A 226 -20.08 12.07 -15.56
C ASN A 226 -21.06 11.69 -16.68
N GLU A 227 -22.34 11.62 -16.35
CA GLU A 227 -23.43 11.55 -17.33
C GLU A 227 -23.70 12.93 -17.96
#